data_AF-A0A954G5P1-F1
#
_entry.id   AF-A0A954G5P1-F1
#
_cell.length_a   1.000
_cell.length_b   1.000
_cell.length_c   1.000
_cell.angle_alpha   90.00
_cell.angle_beta   90.00
_cell.angle_gamma   90.00
#
_symmetry.space_group_name_H-M   'P 1'
#
loop_
_entity.id
_entity.type
_entity.pdbx_description
1 polymer ?
#
loop_
_entity_poly.entity_id
_entity_poly.type
_entity_poly.pdbx_seq_one_letter_code
_entity_poly.pdbx_strand_id
1 'polypeptide(L)' 'MRRFLVAGNWKMNTTKESGAQLAQALAAEVPSENPAVEVLVCPPFPYLT' A
#
# COMPACT_ATOMS: atom_id res chain seq x y z
N MET A 1 2.56 23.70 -3.77
CA MET A 1 3.64 22.68 -3.80
C MET A 1 3.04 21.35 -4.25
N ARG A 2 3.81 20.47 -4.90
CA ARG A 2 3.32 19.11 -5.22
C ARG A 2 3.37 18.24 -3.98
N ARG A 3 2.36 17.38 -3.82
CA ARG A 3 2.36 16.32 -2.81
C ARG A 3 3.23 15.17 -3.30
N PHE A 4 4.13 14.66 -2.47
CA PHE A 4 4.95 13.50 -2.81
C PHE A 4 4.13 12.22 -2.69
N LEU A 5 4.37 11.26 -3.58
CA LEU A 5 3.69 9.97 -3.62
C LEU A 5 4.71 8.85 -3.85
N VAL A 6 4.60 7.80 -3.05
CA VAL A 6 5.30 6.52 -3.25
C VAL A 6 4.24 5.46 -3.55
N ALA A 7 4.33 4.85 -4.74
CA ALA A 7 3.40 3.81 -5.19
C ALA A 7 4.11 2.46 -5.31
N GLY A 8 3.72 1.49 -4.49
CA GLY A 8 4.24 0.13 -4.51
C GLY A 8 3.46 -0.78 -5.45
N ASN A 9 3.98 -1.01 -6.65
CA ASN A 9 3.40 -2.00 -7.57
C ASN A 9 3.78 -3.43 -7.17
N TRP A 10 2.82 -4.22 -6.68
CA TRP A 10 3.05 -5.60 -6.26
C TRP A 10 3.28 -6.56 -7.42
N LYS A 11 2.99 -6.11 -8.66
CA LYS A 11 3.03 -6.94 -9.87
C LYS A 11 2.12 -8.16 -9.67
N MET A 12 2.56 -9.35 -10.11
CA MET A 12 1.86 -10.60 -9.93
C MET A 12 2.43 -11.39 -8.74
N ASN A 13 2.46 -10.78 -7.56
CA ASN A 13 2.93 -11.41 -6.32
C ASN A 13 1.84 -11.38 -5.25
N THR A 14 2.08 -12.16 -4.20
CA THR A 14 1.22 -12.42 -3.03
C THR A 14 0.03 -13.34 -3.31
N THR A 15 -0.40 -14.02 -2.26
CA THR A 15 -1.75 -14.58 -2.10
C THR A 15 -2.68 -13.50 -1.52
N LYS A 16 -3.99 -13.80 -1.39
CA LYS A 16 -4.94 -12.89 -0.74
C LYS A 16 -4.55 -12.63 0.72
N GLU A 17 -4.14 -13.69 1.43
CA GLU A 17 -3.78 -13.64 2.85
C GLU A 17 -2.49 -12.83 3.06
N SER A 18 -1.43 -13.15 2.31
CA SER A 18 -0.15 -12.45 2.42
C SER A 18 -0.24 -10.99 1.94
N GLY A 19 -1.10 -10.70 0.95
CA GLY A 19 -1.39 -9.33 0.53
C GLY A 19 -2.09 -8.51 1.62
N ALA A 20 -3.12 -9.07 2.26
CA ALA A 20 -3.80 -8.40 3.36
C ALA A 20 -2.87 -8.15 4.56
N GLN A 21 -2.03 -9.12 4.91
CA GLN A 21 -1.02 -8.98 5.96
C GLN A 21 -0.01 -7.86 5.65
N LEU A 22 0.48 -7.81 4.41
CA LEU A 22 1.42 -6.76 3.98
C LEU A 22 0.76 -5.36 4.03
N ALA A 23 -0.49 -5.23 3.56
CA ALA A 23 -1.22 -3.97 3.62
C ALA A 23 -1.44 -3.49 5.06
N GLN A 24 -1.79 -4.40 5.99
CA GLN A 24 -1.95 -4.07 7.41
C GLN A 24 -0.64 -3.65 8.05
N ALA A 25 0.45 -4.36 7.76
CA ALA A 25 1.78 -4.01 8.28
C ALA A 25 2.22 -2.62 7.79
N LEU A 26 2.00 -2.30 6.51
CA LEU A 26 2.30 -0.97 5.96
C LEU A 26 1.45 0.13 6.61
N ALA A 27 0.15 -0.11 6.79
CA ALA A 27 -0.75 0.86 7.42
C ALA A 27 -0.40 1.16 8.89
N ALA A 28 0.22 0.22 9.60
CA ALA A 28 0.68 0.43 10.97
C ALA A 28 1.92 1.34 11.06
N GLU A 29 2.76 1.35 10.03
CA GLU A 29 4.01 2.12 9.98
C GLU A 29 3.85 3.51 9.34
N VAL A 30 2.85 3.67 8.45
CA VAL A 30 2.60 4.93 7.75
C VAL A 30 1.79 5.88 8.64
N PRO A 31 2.28 7.10 8.93
CA PRO A 31 1.53 8.09 9.70
C PRO A 31 0.19 8.41 9.04
N SER A 32 -0.90 8.31 9.80
CA SER A 32 -2.25 8.67 9.33
C SER A 32 -2.47 10.18 9.26
N GLU A 33 -1.76 10.97 10.07
CA GLU A 33 -1.91 12.42 10.16
C GLU A 33 -0.70 13.15 9.59
N ASN A 34 -0.96 14.20 8.79
CA ASN A 34 0.04 15.07 8.16
C ASN A 34 1.24 14.33 7.53
N PRO A 35 1.01 13.32 6.68
CA PRO A 35 2.12 12.59 6.08
C PRO A 35 2.91 13.50 5.12
N ALA A 36 4.23 13.49 5.26
CA ALA A 36 5.13 14.20 4.34
C ALA A 36 5.09 13.63 2.91
N VAL A 37 4.66 12.37 2.77
CA VAL A 37 4.54 11.61 1.53
C VAL A 37 3.31 10.70 1.61
N GLU A 38 2.54 10.62 0.55
CA GLU A 38 1.48 9.62 0.45
C GLU A 38 2.04 8.27 0.04
N VAL A 39 1.42 7.21 0.55
CA VAL A 39 1.76 5.83 0.24
C VAL A 39 0.56 5.14 -0.38
N LEU A 40 0.77 4.50 -1.53
CA LEU A 40 -0.21 3.70 -2.25
C LEU A 40 0.37 2.31 -2.52
N VAL A 41 -0.47 1.28 -2.49
CA VAL A 41 -0.14 -0.07 -2.96
C VAL A 41 -1.01 -0.44 -4.16
N CYS A 42 -0.43 -1.17 -5.12
CA CYS A 42 -1.14 -1.68 -6.30
C CYS A 42 -1.07 -3.22 -6.30
N PRO A 43 -2.03 -3.90 -5.63
CA PRO A 43 -2.10 -5.36 -5.59
C PRO A 43 -2.61 -5.95 -6.92
N PRO A 44 -2.45 -7.27 -7.15
CA PRO A 44 -3.18 -7.98 -8.19
C PRO A 44 -4.70 -7.75 -8.11
N PHE A 45 -5.36 -7.67 -9.28
CA PHE A 45 -6.80 -7.36 -9.39
C PHE A 45 -7.73 -8.16 -8.46
N PRO A 46 -7.55 -9.49 -8.25
CA PRO A 46 -8.44 -10.25 -7.38
C PRO A 46 -8.45 -9.85 -5.90
N TYR A 47 -7.50 -9.01 -5.45
CA TYR A 47 -7.37 -8.61 -4.04
C TYR A 47 -7.90 -7.20 -3.75
N LEU A 48 -8.57 -6.57 -4.72
CA LEU A 48 -9.16 -5.23 -4.56
C LEU A 48 -10.55 -5.24 -3.88
N THR A 49 -11.01 -6.41 -3.41
CA THR A 49 -12.32 -6.62 -2.78
C THR A 49 -12.23 -6.84 -1.28
#